data_AF-A0A3M6UA32-F1
#
_entry.id   AF-A0A3M6UA32-F1
#
_cell.length_a   1.000
_cell.length_b   1.000
_cell.length_c   1.000
_cell.angle_alpha   90.00
_cell.angle_beta   90.00
_cell.angle_gamma   90.00
#
_symmetry.space_group_name_H-M   'P 1'
#
loop_
_entity.id
_entity.type
_entity.pdbx_description
1 polymer ?
#
loop_
_entity_poly.entity_id
_entity_poly.type
_entity_poly.pdbx_seq_one_letter_code
_entity_poly.pdbx_strand_id
1 'polypeptide(L)'
;MESRIFTSGEHKVRLDPFSPLKQDDVDYVTNVLKQIHGNFIELVKERRPSLDVKHKTVFSGDFFTGKDAVSFGLADNTCSDLRAVCQARFGRNVKFERCEPPSGVLGRLRNLVTQMKVEVSINDMLEELTLKQYRP
;
A
#
# COMPACT_ATOMS: atom_id res chain seq x y z
N MET A 1 35.06 -9.90 17.53
CA MET A 1 34.99 -8.46 17.19
C MET A 1 33.98 -7.84 18.13
N GLU A 2 34.30 -6.72 18.77
CA GLU A 2 33.41 -6.00 19.67
C GLU A 2 32.98 -4.69 18.98
N SER A 3 31.66 -4.50 18.79
CA SER A 3 31.14 -3.36 18.03
C SER A 3 31.05 -2.13 18.93
N ARG A 4 31.79 -1.07 18.61
CA ARG A 4 31.73 0.22 19.34
C ARG A 4 30.86 1.19 18.57
N ILE A 5 29.60 1.33 19.00
CA ILE A 5 28.62 2.20 18.32
C ILE A 5 28.38 3.43 19.18
N PHE A 6 28.67 4.61 18.62
CA PHE A 6 28.37 5.90 19.23
C PHE A 6 27.21 6.53 18.49
N THR A 7 26.14 6.90 19.19
CA THR A 7 24.98 7.56 18.58
C THR A 7 24.58 8.82 19.33
N SER A 8 24.00 9.77 18.61
CA SER A 8 23.55 11.06 19.15
C SER A 8 22.09 11.07 19.61
N GLY A 9 21.40 9.93 19.60
CA GLY A 9 20.00 9.84 20.02
C GLY A 9 19.74 8.53 20.75
N GLU A 10 18.92 8.59 21.80
CA GLU A 10 18.75 7.51 22.79
C GLU A 10 18.32 6.16 22.19
N HIS A 11 17.58 6.17 21.08
CA HIS A 11 17.08 4.96 20.41
C HIS A 11 17.56 4.79 18.96
N LYS A 12 18.65 5.47 18.55
CA LYS A 12 19.17 5.39 17.16
C LYS A 12 19.78 4.04 16.79
N VAL A 13 19.94 3.13 17.75
CA VAL A 13 20.40 1.74 17.56
C VAL A 13 19.30 0.72 17.81
N ARG A 14 18.04 1.16 17.95
CA ARG A 14 16.89 0.25 18.04
C ARG A 14 16.88 -0.64 16.79
N LEU A 15 16.71 -1.95 16.99
CA LEU A 15 16.78 -3.00 15.95
C LEU A 15 18.19 -3.34 15.42
N ASP A 16 19.27 -2.93 16.10
CA ASP A 16 20.62 -3.41 15.74
C ASP A 16 20.73 -4.94 15.95
N PRO A 17 21.03 -5.74 14.90
CA PRO A 17 21.08 -7.19 14.99
C PRO A 17 22.29 -7.72 15.78
N PHE A 18 23.27 -6.87 16.09
CA PHE A 18 24.49 -7.27 16.80
C PHE A 18 24.48 -6.90 18.28
N SER A 19 23.53 -6.07 18.72
CA SER A 19 23.35 -5.69 20.11
C SER A 19 22.42 -6.64 20.84
N PRO A 20 22.59 -6.83 22.17
CA PRO A 20 21.64 -7.61 22.96
C PRO A 20 20.25 -6.94 22.92
N LEU A 21 19.22 -7.76 22.83
CA LEU A 21 17.84 -7.32 22.72
C LEU A 21 17.37 -6.64 24.03
N LYS A 22 16.92 -5.39 23.96
CA LYS A 22 16.38 -4.63 25.10
C LYS A 22 14.86 -4.77 25.14
N GLN A 23 14.30 -5.05 26.33
CA GLN A 23 12.86 -5.25 26.48
C GLN A 23 12.05 -4.01 26.07
N ASP A 24 12.48 -2.81 26.47
CA ASP A 24 11.81 -1.56 26.09
C ASP A 24 11.72 -1.36 24.57
N ASP A 25 12.76 -1.78 23.83
CA ASP A 25 12.78 -1.70 22.38
C ASP A 25 11.82 -2.74 21.76
N VAL A 26 11.76 -3.95 22.33
CA VAL A 26 10.80 -4.99 21.92
C VAL A 26 9.37 -4.50 22.11
N ASP A 27 9.05 -3.94 23.28
CA ASP A 27 7.71 -3.50 23.61
C ASP A 27 7.29 -2.34 22.70
N TYR A 28 8.18 -1.37 22.46
CA TYR A 28 7.91 -0.27 21.54
C TYR A 28 7.64 -0.78 20.11
N VAL A 29 8.54 -1.62 19.57
CA VAL A 29 8.42 -2.12 18.20
C VAL A 29 7.17 -2.97 18.06
N THR A 30 6.88 -3.83 19.04
CA THR A 30 5.68 -4.66 19.08
C THR A 30 4.42 -3.80 19.10
N ASN A 31 4.42 -2.70 19.85
CA ASN A 31 3.30 -1.76 19.86
C ASN A 31 3.08 -1.10 18.50
N VAL A 32 4.16 -0.64 17.86
CA VAL A 32 4.10 -0.06 16.50
C VAL A 32 3.58 -1.10 15.50
N LEU A 33 4.06 -2.34 15.54
CA LEU A 33 3.59 -3.42 14.67
C LEU A 33 2.10 -3.72 14.89
N LYS A 34 1.63 -3.73 16.14
CA LYS A 34 0.20 -3.91 16.47
C LYS A 34 -0.66 -2.79 15.90
N GLN A 35 -0.20 -1.54 15.99
CA GLN A 35 -0.91 -0.39 15.43
C GLN A 35 -1.00 -0.48 13.90
N ILE A 36 0.12 -0.76 13.22
CA ILE A 36 0.14 -0.92 11.76
C ILE A 36 -0.78 -2.08 11.34
N HIS A 37 -0.72 -3.20 12.05
CA HIS A 37 -1.58 -4.35 11.77
C HIS A 37 -3.07 -4.02 11.98
N GLY A 38 -3.41 -3.32 13.06
CA GLY A 38 -4.77 -2.85 13.33
C GLY A 38 -5.32 -1.98 12.20
N ASN A 39 -4.55 -0.97 11.78
CA ASN A 39 -4.92 -0.07 10.67
C ASN A 39 -5.14 -0.84 9.36
N PHE A 40 -4.30 -1.85 9.09
CA PHE A 40 -4.47 -2.73 7.93
C PHE A 40 -5.78 -3.51 8.00
N ILE A 41 -6.10 -4.11 9.15
CA ILE A 41 -7.35 -4.86 9.35
C ILE A 41 -8.57 -3.96 9.14
N GLU A 42 -8.55 -2.75 9.70
CA GLU A 42 -9.64 -1.79 9.56
C GLU A 42 -9.88 -1.42 8.10
N LEU A 43 -8.81 -1.05 7.38
CA LEU A 43 -8.88 -0.74 5.96
C LEU A 43 -9.47 -1.90 5.13
N VAL A 44 -9.03 -3.14 5.39
CA VAL A 44 -9.52 -4.30 4.66
C VAL A 44 -11.00 -4.56 4.95
N LYS A 45 -11.42 -4.50 6.22
CA LYS A 45 -12.82 -4.68 6.61
C LYS A 45 -13.74 -3.62 6.00
N GLU A 46 -13.31 -2.37 5.97
CA GLU A 46 -14.08 -1.27 5.37
C GLU A 46 -14.31 -1.51 3.87
N ARG A 47 -13.29 -2.00 3.15
CA ARG A 47 -13.37 -2.26 1.71
C ARG A 47 -14.04 -3.59 1.35
N ARG A 48 -14.11 -4.54 2.28
CA ARG A 48 -14.63 -5.90 2.07
C ARG A 48 -15.74 -6.21 3.11
N PRO A 49 -16.94 -5.65 2.96
CA PRO A 49 -18.04 -5.89 3.92
C PRO A 49 -18.52 -7.35 3.92
N SER A 50 -18.28 -8.09 2.84
CA SER A 50 -18.58 -9.52 2.72
C SER A 50 -17.50 -10.44 3.30
N LEU A 51 -16.42 -9.88 3.87
CA LEU A 51 -15.32 -10.65 4.43
C LEU A 51 -15.80 -11.45 5.65
N ASP A 52 -15.50 -12.74 5.69
CA ASP A 52 -15.75 -13.55 6.88
C ASP A 52 -14.68 -13.29 7.95
N VAL A 53 -14.97 -12.30 8.80
CA VAL A 53 -14.10 -11.88 9.91
C VAL A 53 -13.98 -12.97 11.00
N LYS A 54 -14.85 -13.99 11.02
CA LYS A 54 -14.81 -15.05 12.04
C LYS A 54 -13.67 -16.03 11.81
N HIS A 55 -13.17 -16.12 10.58
CA HIS A 55 -11.93 -16.85 10.29
C HIS A 55 -10.74 -16.06 10.84
N LYS A 56 -10.36 -16.34 12.11
CA LYS A 56 -9.22 -15.73 12.80
C LYS A 56 -7.90 -15.81 12.04
N THR A 57 -7.79 -16.72 11.08
CA THR A 57 -6.61 -16.93 10.24
C THR A 57 -6.46 -15.90 9.13
N VAL A 58 -7.52 -15.16 8.74
CA VAL A 58 -7.45 -14.23 7.58
C VAL A 58 -6.38 -13.13 7.75
N PHE A 59 -6.05 -12.79 9.00
CA PHE A 59 -5.08 -11.75 9.34
C PHE A 59 -3.82 -12.29 10.04
N SER A 60 -3.58 -13.61 10.01
CA SER A 60 -2.41 -14.23 10.68
C SER A 60 -1.08 -14.02 9.93
N GLY A 61 -1.13 -13.64 8.64
CA GLY A 61 0.03 -13.63 7.75
C GLY A 61 0.18 -14.92 6.93
N ASP A 62 -0.74 -15.88 7.07
CA ASP A 62 -0.76 -17.08 6.24
C ASP A 62 -1.13 -16.76 4.78
N PHE A 63 -0.65 -17.58 3.86
CA PHE A 63 -1.01 -17.49 2.44
C PHE A 63 -2.21 -18.40 2.14
N PHE A 64 -3.03 -17.96 1.19
CA PHE A 64 -4.26 -18.67 0.79
C PHE A 64 -4.27 -18.96 -0.69
N THR A 65 -4.94 -20.04 -1.10
CA THR A 65 -5.20 -20.28 -2.52
C THR A 65 -6.25 -19.30 -3.03
N GLY A 66 -6.33 -19.12 -4.36
CA GLY A 66 -7.33 -18.22 -4.95
C GLY A 66 -8.78 -18.63 -4.63
N LYS A 67 -9.05 -19.92 -4.47
CA LYS A 67 -10.39 -20.41 -4.09
C LYS A 67 -10.73 -20.06 -2.63
N ASP A 68 -9.76 -20.22 -1.73
CA ASP A 68 -9.94 -19.88 -0.32
C ASP A 68 -10.09 -18.37 -0.14
N ALA A 69 -9.32 -17.57 -0.89
CA ALA A 69 -9.48 -16.11 -0.87
C ALA A 69 -10.89 -15.66 -1.29
N VAL A 70 -11.51 -16.35 -2.25
CA VAL A 70 -12.90 -16.07 -2.63
C VAL A 70 -13.89 -16.53 -1.56
N SER A 71 -13.70 -17.71 -0.97
CA SER A 71 -14.61 -18.21 0.08
C SER A 71 -14.60 -17.35 1.34
N PHE A 72 -13.45 -16.78 1.71
CA PHE A 72 -13.34 -15.84 2.82
C PHE A 72 -13.85 -14.43 2.49
N GLY A 73 -14.08 -14.11 1.21
CA GLY A 73 -14.46 -12.76 0.77
C GLY A 73 -13.29 -11.78 0.64
N LEU A 74 -12.05 -12.27 0.60
CA LEU A 74 -10.85 -11.47 0.30
C LEU A 74 -10.76 -11.10 -1.18
N ALA A 75 -11.24 -11.98 -2.06
CA ALA A 75 -11.29 -11.80 -3.50
C ALA A 75 -12.71 -11.97 -4.02
N ASP A 76 -13.02 -11.32 -5.15
CA ASP A 76 -14.36 -11.39 -5.75
C ASP A 76 -14.57 -12.67 -6.55
N ASN A 77 -13.53 -13.11 -7.27
CA ASN A 77 -13.57 -14.34 -8.06
C ASN A 77 -12.16 -14.79 -8.47
N THR A 78 -12.05 -16.04 -8.94
CA THR A 78 -10.89 -16.54 -9.68
C THR A 78 -11.13 -16.40 -11.19
N CYS A 79 -10.13 -15.97 -11.95
CA CYS A 79 -10.22 -15.91 -13.42
C CYS A 79 -8.98 -16.49 -14.09
N SER A 80 -9.17 -17.09 -15.26
CA SER A 80 -8.07 -17.48 -16.16
C SER A 80 -7.68 -16.36 -17.14
N ASP A 81 -8.63 -15.51 -17.54
CA ASP A 81 -8.41 -14.38 -18.45
C ASP A 81 -9.02 -13.08 -17.91
N LEU A 82 -8.15 -12.12 -17.57
CA LEU A 82 -8.54 -10.79 -17.12
C LEU A 82 -9.22 -9.97 -18.22
N ARG A 83 -8.90 -10.18 -19.50
CA ARG A 83 -9.51 -9.41 -20.60
C ARG A 83 -10.98 -9.71 -20.72
N ALA A 84 -11.36 -10.98 -20.66
CA ALA A 84 -12.76 -11.41 -20.64
C ALA A 84 -13.53 -10.77 -19.47
N VAL A 85 -12.95 -10.74 -18.27
CA VAL A 85 -13.58 -10.11 -17.09
C VAL A 85 -13.78 -8.61 -17.29
N CYS A 86 -12.75 -7.90 -17.79
CA CYS A 86 -12.85 -6.47 -18.07
C CYS A 86 -13.88 -6.16 -19.16
N GLN A 87 -13.93 -6.96 -20.23
CA GLN A 87 -14.90 -6.78 -21.31
C GLN A 87 -16.34 -7.05 -20.85
N ALA A 88 -16.55 -8.03 -19.97
CA ALA A 88 -17.84 -8.31 -19.37
C ALA A 88 -18.31 -7.14 -18.47
N ARG A 89 -17.39 -6.52 -17.72
CA ARG A 89 -17.71 -5.44 -16.78
C ARG A 89 -17.85 -4.06 -17.44
N PHE A 90 -17.00 -3.74 -18.41
CA PHE A 90 -16.86 -2.40 -18.97
C PHE A 90 -17.22 -2.32 -20.48
N GLY A 91 -17.55 -3.45 -21.11
CA GLY A 91 -17.96 -3.55 -22.50
C GLY A 91 -16.86 -4.02 -23.47
N ARG A 92 -17.24 -4.35 -24.70
CA ARG A 92 -16.32 -4.94 -25.69
C ARG A 92 -15.22 -3.99 -26.19
N ASN A 93 -15.41 -2.68 -26.02
CA ASN A 93 -14.49 -1.65 -26.52
C ASN A 93 -13.41 -1.23 -25.50
N VAL A 94 -13.17 -2.04 -24.46
CA VAL A 94 -12.13 -1.77 -23.46
C VAL A 94 -10.75 -1.77 -24.12
N LYS A 95 -10.03 -0.66 -23.95
CA LYS A 95 -8.64 -0.53 -24.37
C LYS A 95 -7.74 -0.91 -23.20
N PHE A 96 -6.79 -1.81 -23.45
CA PHE A 96 -5.80 -2.22 -22.46
C PHE A 96 -4.49 -1.51 -22.77
N GLU A 97 -4.15 -0.51 -21.97
CA GLU A 97 -2.89 0.20 -22.09
C GLU A 97 -1.86 -0.37 -21.12
N ARG A 98 -0.64 -0.57 -21.63
CA ARG A 98 0.47 -1.05 -20.81
C ARG A 98 1.12 0.15 -20.14
N CYS A 99 1.00 0.24 -18.81
CA CYS A 99 1.68 1.26 -18.02
C CYS A 99 3.15 0.88 -17.81
N GLU A 100 3.97 1.03 -18.86
CA GLU A 100 5.42 0.93 -18.73
C GLU A 100 6.04 2.32 -18.61
N PRO A 101 7.07 2.48 -17.76
CA PRO A 101 7.86 3.69 -17.79
C PRO A 101 8.42 3.83 -19.21
N PRO A 102 8.26 5.00 -19.85
CA PRO A 102 8.63 5.16 -21.23
C PRO A 102 10.14 4.95 -21.37
N SER A 103 10.53 4.03 -22.25
CA SER A 103 11.93 3.74 -22.53
C SER A 103 12.43 4.63 -23.67
N GLY A 104 13.73 4.95 -23.65
CA GLY A 104 14.39 5.80 -24.64
C GLY A 104 14.36 7.31 -24.34
N VAL A 105 15.12 8.09 -25.13
CA VAL A 105 15.31 9.54 -24.92
C VAL A 105 14.02 10.33 -25.15
N LEU A 106 13.25 10.02 -26.22
CA LEU A 106 11.94 10.63 -26.46
C LEU A 106 10.88 10.25 -25.41
N GLY A 107 10.97 9.03 -24.86
CA GLY A 107 10.12 8.57 -23.79
C GLY A 107 10.30 9.36 -22.50
N ARG A 108 11.56 9.64 -22.13
CA ARG A 108 11.91 10.50 -20.99
C ARG A 108 11.43 11.95 -21.15
N LEU A 109 11.54 12.52 -22.35
CA LEU A 109 11.04 13.86 -22.66
C LEU A 109 9.51 13.96 -22.50
N ARG A 110 8.75 12.93 -22.93
CA ARG A 110 7.29 12.91 -22.73
C ARG A 110 6.91 12.80 -21.27
N ASN A 111 7.66 12.03 -20.48
CA ASN A 111 7.43 11.91 -19.04
C ASN A 111 7.75 13.20 -18.27
N LEU A 112 8.74 13.99 -18.71
CA LEU A 112 9.02 15.29 -18.12
C LEU A 112 7.82 16.23 -18.24
N VAL A 113 7.16 16.21 -19.41
CA VAL A 113 5.94 16.99 -19.68
C VAL A 113 4.76 16.47 -18.85
N THR A 114 4.57 15.15 -18.77
CA THR A 114 3.49 14.56 -17.94
C THR A 114 3.72 14.79 -16.45
N GLN A 115 4.95 14.68 -15.94
CA GLN A 115 5.28 14.97 -14.54
C GLN A 115 5.04 16.45 -14.21
N MET A 116 5.52 17.37 -15.05
CA MET A 116 5.21 18.81 -14.89
C MET A 116 3.69 19.05 -14.88
N LYS A 117 2.92 18.37 -15.73
CA LYS A 117 1.46 18.57 -15.81
C LYS A 117 0.72 18.03 -14.58
N VAL A 118 1.18 16.90 -14.02
CA VAL A 118 0.64 16.33 -12.77
C VAL A 118 1.01 17.21 -11.58
N GLU A 119 2.23 17.71 -11.52
CA GLU A 119 2.70 18.59 -10.44
C GLU A 119 1.97 19.94 -10.45
N VAL A 120 1.78 20.54 -11.64
CA VAL A 120 0.94 21.74 -11.81
C VAL A 120 -0.51 21.46 -11.40
N SER A 121 -1.12 20.37 -11.88
CA SER A 121 -2.50 20.03 -11.52
C SER A 121 -2.70 19.76 -10.02
N ILE A 122 -1.71 19.17 -9.33
CA ILE A 122 -1.78 18.94 -7.89
C ILE A 122 -1.68 20.28 -7.14
N ASN A 123 -0.77 21.16 -7.55
CA ASN A 123 -0.66 22.49 -6.94
C ASN A 123 -1.94 23.30 -7.14
N ASP A 124 -2.52 23.28 -8.33
CA ASP A 124 -3.80 23.95 -8.61
C ASP A 124 -4.94 23.37 -7.76
N MET A 125 -4.99 22.04 -7.57
CA MET A 125 -5.97 21.39 -6.69
C MET A 125 -5.75 21.72 -5.21
N LEU A 126 -4.49 21.84 -4.77
CA LEU A 126 -4.13 22.24 -3.40
C LEU A 126 -4.46 23.71 -3.17
N GLU A 127 -4.28 24.58 -4.17
CA GLU A 127 -4.74 25.97 -4.12
C GLU A 127 -6.27 26.05 -4.04
N GLU A 128 -7.03 25.26 -4.82
CA GLU A 128 -8.48 25.21 -4.69
C GLU A 128 -8.96 24.68 -3.33
N LEU A 129 -8.26 23.69 -2.75
CA LEU A 129 -8.57 23.13 -1.44
C LEU A 129 -8.25 24.10 -0.30
N THR A 130 -7.15 24.85 -0.40
CA THR A 130 -6.75 25.87 0.58
C THR A 130 -7.67 27.09 0.52
N LEU A 131 -8.11 27.51 -0.68
CA LEU A 131 -9.10 28.60 -0.86
C LEU A 131 -10.49 28.21 -0.33
N LYS A 132 -10.90 26.94 -0.44
CA LYS A 132 -12.16 26.44 0.15
C LYS A 132 -12.13 26.38 1.67
N GLN A 133 -10.96 26.26 2.29
CA GLN A 133 -10.78 26.24 3.75
C GLN A 133 -10.80 27.63 4.40
N TYR A 134 -10.72 28.72 3.63
CA TYR A 134 -10.66 30.10 4.14
C TYR A 134 -11.90 30.95 3.79
N ARG A 135 -13.08 30.33 3.70
CA ARG A 135 -14.35 31.06 3.59
C ARG A 135 -14.98 31.14 4.99
N PRO A 136 -15.17 32.33 5.58
CA PRO A 136 -15.89 32.49 6.84
C PRO A 136 -17.37 32.12 6.70
#